data_AF-A0A249PMS3-F1
#
_entry.id   AF-A0A249PMS3-F1
#
_cell.length_a   1.000
_cell.length_b   1.000
_cell.length_c   1.000
_cell.angle_alpha   90.00
_cell.angle_beta   90.00
_cell.angle_gamma   90.00
#
_symmetry.space_group_name_H-M   'P 1'
#
loop_
_entity.id
_entity.type
_entity.pdbx_description
1 polymer ?
#
loop_
_entity_poly.entity_id
_entity_poly.type
_entity_poly.pdbx_seq_one_letter_code
_entity_poly.pdbx_strand_id
1 'polypeptide(L)'
;MLASGLEKPKAKLLFYAVYAFGPRWGYLVPGEKCAAGKNCIQMTGKDAAFVQLPGELADQSSAGELKAIKATIDLKERSGDALTLDELMAIADEAHPQQTLRDQRPAGGDEITK
;
A
#
# COMPACT_ATOMS: atom_id res chain seq x y z
N MET A 1 18.49 -19.40 7.59
CA MET A 1 18.28 -18.06 8.19
C MET A 1 18.52 -17.01 7.12
N LEU A 2 17.82 -15.88 7.18
CA LEU A 2 18.15 -14.72 6.35
C LEU A 2 19.45 -14.08 6.87
N ALA A 3 20.18 -13.35 6.01
CA ALA A 3 21.42 -12.65 6.39
C ALA A 3 21.24 -11.67 7.56
N SER A 4 20.00 -11.24 7.82
CA SER A 4 19.61 -10.40 8.95
C SER A 4 19.50 -11.13 10.30
N GLY A 5 19.71 -12.45 10.35
CA GLY A 5 19.50 -13.27 11.56
C GLY A 5 18.01 -13.46 11.92
N LEU A 6 17.10 -12.92 11.12
CA LEU A 6 15.67 -13.03 11.33
C LEU A 6 15.14 -14.36 10.79
N GLU A 7 14.23 -14.98 11.53
CA GLU A 7 13.48 -16.13 11.02
C GLU A 7 12.61 -15.70 9.84
N LYS A 8 12.56 -16.56 8.81
CA LYS A 8 11.83 -16.30 7.56
C LYS A 8 10.34 -15.95 7.77
N PRO A 9 9.58 -16.63 8.66
CA PRO A 9 8.20 -16.25 8.95
C PRO A 9 8.07 -14.84 9.54
N LYS A 10 8.98 -14.47 10.44
CA LYS A 10 9.01 -13.15 11.06
C LYS A 10 9.35 -12.06 10.02
N ALA A 11 10.24 -12.35 9.07
CA ALA A 11 10.56 -11.44 7.98
C ALA A 11 9.35 -11.16 7.09
N LYS A 12 8.60 -12.21 6.73
CA LYS A 12 7.37 -12.09 5.93
C LYS A 12 6.29 -11.29 6.64
N LEU A 13 6.13 -11.51 7.95
CA LEU A 13 5.19 -10.74 8.75
C LEU A 13 5.56 -9.25 8.80
N LEU A 14 6.85 -8.93 8.98
CA LEU A 14 7.32 -7.53 8.95
C LEU A 14 7.12 -6.90 7.57
N PHE A 15 7.41 -7.64 6.50
CA PHE A 15 7.15 -7.19 5.13
C PHE A 15 5.66 -6.85 4.93
N TYR A 16 4.76 -7.77 5.29
CA TYR A 16 3.33 -7.54 5.20
C TYR A 16 2.90 -6.31 6.03
N ALA A 17 3.36 -6.20 7.28
CA ALA A 17 2.99 -5.10 8.15
C ALA A 17 3.40 -3.73 7.58
N VAL A 18 4.60 -3.63 7.01
CA VAL A 18 5.09 -2.40 6.39
C VAL A 18 4.38 -2.12 5.07
N TYR A 19 4.11 -3.15 4.26
CA TYR A 19 3.45 -2.96 2.96
C TYR A 19 1.98 -2.54 3.13
N ALA A 20 1.24 -3.21 4.02
CA ALA A 20 -0.17 -2.94 4.27
C ALA A 20 -0.41 -1.65 5.06
N PHE A 21 0.38 -1.41 6.12
CA PHE A 21 0.09 -0.36 7.11
C PHE A 21 1.18 0.71 7.22
N GLY A 22 2.29 0.56 6.50
CA GLY A 22 3.40 1.50 6.57
C GLY A 22 3.05 2.86 5.97
N PRO A 23 3.80 3.91 6.34
CA PRO A 23 3.66 5.22 5.70
C PRO A 23 4.00 5.11 4.21
N ARG A 24 3.31 5.92 3.40
CA ARG A 24 3.54 5.99 1.96
C ARG A 24 3.88 7.41 1.54
N TRP A 25 4.69 7.52 0.50
CA TRP A 25 5.15 8.79 -0.05
C TRP A 25 5.13 8.71 -1.55
N GLY A 26 4.72 9.80 -2.18
CA GLY A 26 4.74 9.93 -3.62
C GLY A 26 3.89 11.09 -4.09
N TYR A 27 3.92 11.31 -5.39
CA TYR A 27 3.07 12.27 -6.05
C TYR A 27 1.66 11.71 -6.19
N LEU A 28 0.66 12.50 -5.80
CA LEU A 28 -0.73 12.21 -6.11
C LEU A 28 -0.92 12.14 -7.63
N VAL A 29 -1.65 11.14 -8.09
CA VAL A 29 -2.14 11.11 -9.47
C VAL A 29 -3.18 12.23 -9.62
N PRO A 30 -3.00 13.19 -10.53
CA PRO A 30 -3.98 14.22 -10.80
C PRO A 30 -5.33 13.58 -11.15
N GLY A 31 -6.39 13.95 -10.44
CA GLY A 31 -7.76 13.57 -10.82
C GLY A 31 -8.22 14.35 -12.06
N GLU A 32 -9.24 13.84 -12.75
CA GLU A 32 -9.88 14.58 -13.84
C GLU A 32 -10.73 15.73 -13.31
N LYS A 33 -10.82 16.83 -14.07
CA LYS A 33 -11.78 17.90 -13.75
C LYS A 33 -13.20 17.34 -13.84
N CYS A 34 -13.89 17.38 -12.72
CA CYS A 34 -15.30 17.08 -12.60
C CYS A 34 -16.15 17.84 -13.63
N ALA A 35 -16.78 17.12 -14.57
CA ALA A 35 -17.99 17.61 -15.20
C ALA A 35 -19.11 17.62 -14.16
N ALA A 36 -19.96 18.66 -14.16
CA ALA A 36 -21.05 18.80 -13.21
C ALA A 36 -21.93 17.53 -13.17
N GLY A 37 -22.05 16.88 -12.00
CA GLY A 37 -22.99 15.78 -11.77
C GLY A 37 -22.44 14.36 -11.72
N LYS A 38 -21.11 14.14 -11.66
CA LYS A 38 -20.54 12.81 -11.34
C LYS A 38 -19.73 12.83 -10.05
N ASN A 39 -19.70 11.71 -9.33
CA ASN A 39 -18.85 11.49 -8.15
C ASN A 39 -17.38 11.52 -8.57
N CYS A 40 -16.78 12.69 -8.62
CA CYS A 40 -15.40 12.89 -9.05
C CYS A 40 -14.63 13.65 -7.97
N ILE A 41 -13.37 13.30 -7.81
CA ILE A 41 -12.49 13.86 -6.80
C ILE A 41 -11.99 15.21 -7.33
N GLN A 42 -12.42 16.31 -6.70
CA GLN A 42 -11.89 17.64 -7.03
C GLN A 42 -10.39 17.67 -6.77
N MET A 43 -9.60 18.05 -7.79
CA MET A 43 -8.20 18.38 -7.59
C MET A 43 -8.07 19.58 -6.63
N THR A 44 -7.36 19.41 -5.53
CA THR A 44 -6.87 20.50 -4.67
C THR A 44 -5.53 21.04 -5.21
N GLY A 45 -5.53 21.59 -6.43
CA GLY A 45 -4.36 22.29 -6.98
C GLY A 45 -4.07 22.03 -8.46
N LYS A 46 -3.26 22.90 -9.08
CA LYS A 46 -2.81 22.78 -10.48
C LYS A 46 -1.56 21.90 -10.65
N ASP A 47 -0.88 21.58 -9.56
CA ASP A 47 0.40 20.89 -9.56
C ASP A 47 0.29 19.53 -8.87
N ALA A 48 1.07 18.56 -9.35
CA ALA A 48 1.25 17.31 -8.63
C ALA A 48 1.91 17.58 -7.27
N ALA A 49 1.17 17.32 -6.19
CA ALA A 49 1.66 17.45 -4.84
C ALA A 49 2.36 16.16 -4.40
N PHE A 50 3.56 16.29 -3.86
CA PHE A 50 4.22 15.20 -3.13
C PHE A 50 3.59 15.12 -1.74
N VAL A 51 2.96 13.99 -1.42
CA VAL A 51 2.27 13.79 -0.15
C VAL A 51 2.93 12.67 0.64
N GLN A 52 2.84 12.78 1.96
CA GLN A 52 3.11 11.69 2.88
C GLN A 52 1.77 11.27 3.47
N LEU A 53 1.36 10.03 3.20
CA LEU A 53 0.22 9.40 3.84
C LEU A 53 0.72 8.72 5.12
N PRO A 54 0.15 9.05 6.30
CA PRO A 54 0.55 8.41 7.55
C PRO A 54 0.23 6.92 7.49
N GLY A 55 1.02 6.10 8.20
CA GLY A 55 0.73 4.68 8.34
C GLY A 55 -0.46 4.43 9.26
N GLU A 56 -1.18 3.33 9.00
CA GLU A 56 -2.44 2.96 9.69
C GLU A 56 -2.21 1.85 10.74
N LEU A 57 -0.95 1.54 11.05
CA LEU A 57 -0.58 0.45 11.95
C LEU A 57 -1.11 0.63 13.39
N ALA A 58 -1.37 1.87 13.80
CA ALA A 58 -1.81 2.20 15.16
C ALA A 58 -3.29 1.83 15.45
N ASP A 59 -4.07 1.48 14.43
CA ASP A 59 -5.47 1.13 14.60
C ASP A 59 -5.64 -0.27 15.21
N GLN A 60 -6.60 -0.42 16.13
CA GLN A 60 -6.82 -1.69 16.85
C GLN A 60 -7.19 -2.86 15.92
N SER A 61 -7.80 -2.58 14.77
CA SER A 61 -8.09 -3.56 13.71
C SER A 61 -6.81 -4.19 13.15
N SER A 62 -5.73 -3.42 13.01
CA SER A 62 -4.44 -3.82 12.45
C SER A 62 -3.77 -4.92 13.29
N ALA A 63 -3.94 -4.90 14.62
CA ALA A 63 -3.39 -5.92 15.51
C ALA A 63 -4.05 -7.31 15.34
N GLY A 64 -5.37 -7.33 15.11
CA GLY A 64 -6.12 -8.57 14.86
C GLY A 64 -5.72 -9.21 13.54
N GLU A 65 -5.60 -8.39 12.49
CA GLU A 65 -5.16 -8.84 11.17
C GLU A 65 -3.73 -9.37 11.18
N LEU A 66 -2.79 -8.67 11.81
CA LEU A 66 -1.39 -9.11 11.91
C LEU A 66 -1.26 -10.45 12.64
N LYS A 67 -2.11 -10.70 13.64
CA LYS A 67 -2.17 -12.00 14.32
C LYS A 67 -2.67 -13.11 13.40
N ALA A 68 -3.69 -12.83 12.58
CA ALA A 68 -4.21 -13.78 11.60
C ALA A 68 -3.18 -14.09 10.51
N ILE A 69 -2.55 -13.06 9.93
CA ILE A 69 -1.50 -13.22 8.91
C ILE A 69 -0.30 -13.97 9.48
N LYS A 70 0.12 -13.68 10.72
CA LYS A 70 1.17 -14.44 11.39
C LYS A 70 0.85 -15.93 11.46
N ALA A 71 -0.37 -16.28 11.90
CA ALA A 71 -0.81 -17.67 12.00
C ALA A 71 -0.81 -18.36 10.62
N THR A 72 -1.27 -17.67 9.58
CA THR A 72 -1.28 -18.17 8.20
C THR A 72 0.14 -18.42 7.69
N ILE A 73 1.06 -17.47 7.87
CA ILE A 73 2.47 -17.61 7.47
C ILE A 73 3.11 -18.78 8.20
N ASP A 74 2.94 -18.88 9.52
CA ASP A 74 3.51 -19.95 10.33
C ASP A 74 2.97 -21.34 9.91
N LEU A 75 1.69 -21.44 9.56
CA LEU A 75 1.08 -22.68 9.06
C LEU A 75 1.64 -23.07 7.69
N LYS A 76 1.68 -22.13 6.75
CA LYS A 76 2.12 -22.35 5.37
C LYS A 76 3.62 -22.66 5.25
N GLU A 77 4.44 -22.04 6.08
CA GLU A 77 5.88 -22.39 6.16
C GLU A 77 6.09 -23.81 6.70
N ARG A 78 5.23 -24.31 7.61
CA ARG A 78 5.32 -25.68 8.13
C ARG A 78 4.81 -26.74 7.16
N SER A 79 3.79 -26.42 6.36
CA SER A 79 3.24 -27.34 5.35
C SER A 79 4.07 -27.43 4.07
N GLY A 80 5.11 -26.58 3.93
CA GLY A 80 5.93 -26.50 2.72
C GLY A 80 5.33 -25.63 1.60
N ASP A 81 4.12 -25.09 1.80
CA ASP A 81 3.42 -24.18 0.89
C ASP A 81 3.63 -22.71 1.30
N ALA A 82 4.90 -22.31 1.41
CA ALA A 82 5.26 -21.03 1.98
C ALA A 82 4.85 -19.84 1.09
N LEU A 83 4.06 -18.89 1.62
CA LEU A 83 3.63 -17.68 0.90
C LEU A 83 4.80 -16.89 0.31
N THR A 84 4.77 -16.62 -0.98
CA THR A 84 5.71 -15.72 -1.66
C THR A 84 5.46 -14.26 -1.23
N LEU A 85 6.39 -13.36 -1.58
CA LEU A 85 6.21 -11.93 -1.31
C LEU A 85 5.07 -11.35 -2.16
N ASP A 86 4.96 -11.77 -3.42
CA ASP A 86 3.91 -11.31 -4.33
C ASP A 86 2.50 -11.72 -3.84
N GLU A 87 2.36 -12.93 -3.28
CA GLU A 87 1.10 -13.36 -2.65
C GLU A 87 0.77 -12.53 -1.41
N LEU A 88 1.78 -12.18 -0.59
CA LEU A 88 1.57 -11.30 0.57
C LEU A 88 1.17 -9.89 0.14
N MET A 89 1.74 -9.37 -0.94
CA MET A 89 1.34 -8.09 -1.53
C MET A 89 -0.11 -8.14 -2.04
N ALA A 90 -0.48 -9.20 -2.75
CA ALA A 90 -1.85 -9.38 -3.26
C ALA A 90 -2.88 -9.42 -2.12
N ILE A 91 -2.60 -10.16 -1.03
CA ILE A 91 -3.45 -10.19 0.16
C ILE A 91 -3.58 -8.79 0.77
N ALA A 92 -2.48 -8.06 0.87
CA ALA A 92 -2.48 -6.70 1.43
C ALA A 92 -3.23 -5.71 0.54
N ASP A 93 -3.09 -5.78 -0.79
CA ASP A 93 -3.79 -4.92 -1.74
C ASP A 93 -5.31 -5.18 -1.73
N GLU A 94 -5.73 -6.43 -1.51
CA GLU A 94 -7.14 -6.81 -1.37
C GLU A 94 -7.74 -6.28 -0.05
N ALA A 95 -7.01 -6.43 1.06
CA ALA A 95 -7.47 -6.02 2.39
C ALA A 95 -7.42 -4.50 2.61
N HIS A 96 -6.41 -3.85 2.04
CA HIS A 96 -6.14 -2.41 2.18
C HIS A 96 -6.01 -1.78 0.79
N PRO A 97 -7.14 -1.47 0.10
CA PRO A 97 -7.09 -0.84 -1.20
C PRO A 97 -6.43 0.54 -1.09
N GLN A 98 -5.19 0.65 -1.58
CA GLN A 98 -4.40 1.85 -1.36
C GLN A 98 -4.57 2.85 -2.52
N GLN A 99 -4.47 4.14 -2.21
CA GLN A 99 -4.38 5.16 -3.27
C GLN A 99 -3.10 4.95 -4.09
N THR A 100 -3.23 5.11 -5.41
CA THR A 100 -2.08 5.08 -6.31
C THR A 100 -1.25 6.35 -6.14
N LEU A 101 -0.02 6.18 -5.67
CA LEU A 101 1.00 7.22 -5.64
C LEU A 101 2.05 6.95 -6.72
N ARG A 102 2.64 8.00 -7.27
CA ARG A 102 3.74 7.89 -8.23
C ARG A 102 5.05 8.33 -7.60
N ASP A 103 6.13 7.58 -7.82
CA ASP A 103 7.46 7.95 -7.32
C ASP A 103 8.04 9.16 -8.06
N GLN A 104 7.62 9.38 -9.31
CA GLN A 104 8.05 10.50 -10.13
C GLN A 104 6.95 11.55 -10.22
N ARG A 105 7.36 12.83 -10.27
CA ARG A 105 6.45 13.93 -10.54
C ARG A 105 5.79 13.66 -11.90
N PRO A 106 4.45 13.56 -11.98
CA PRO A 106 3.74 13.54 -13.24
C PRO A 106 4.24 14.69 -14.11
N ALA A 107 4.76 14.39 -15.30
CA ALA A 107 5.13 15.42 -16.26
C ALA A 107 3.85 16.19 -16.60
N GLY A 108 3.75 17.45 -16.18
CA GLY A 108 2.61 18.28 -16.51
C GLY A 108 2.64 18.64 -17.98
N GLY A 109 1.57 18.34 -18.72
CA GLY A 109 1.36 18.87 -20.06
C GLY A 109 0.67 17.92 -21.03
N ASP A 110 -0.60 17.59 -20.78
CA ASP A 110 -1.54 17.63 -21.91
C ASP A 110 -2.27 18.96 -21.79
N GLU A 111 -2.16 19.77 -22.84
CA GLU A 111 -2.79 21.06 -22.97
C GLU A 111 -4.27 20.96 -22.59
N ILE A 112 -4.68 21.66 -21.53
CA ILE A 112 -6.08 22.04 -21.39
C ILE A 112 -6.30 23.15 -22.42
N THR A 113 -6.55 22.78 -23.68
CA THR A 113 -7.04 23.71 -24.70
C THR A 113 -8.34 24.32 -24.20
N LYS A 114 -8.38 25.66 -24.28
CA LYS A 114 -9.45 26.55 -23.81
C LYS A 114 -10.85 26.15 -24.27
#